data_AF-A0A1M6P138-F1
#
_entry.id   AF-A0A1M6P138-F1
#
_cell.length_a   1.000
_cell.length_b   1.000
_cell.length_c   1.000
_cell.angle_alpha   90.00
_cell.angle_beta   90.00
_cell.angle_gamma   90.00
#
_symmetry.space_group_name_H-M   'P 1'
#
loop_
_entity.id
_entity.type
_entity.pdbx_description
1 polymer ?
#
loop_
_entity_poly.entity_id
_entity_poly.type
_entity_poly.pdbx_seq_one_letter_code
_entity_poly.pdbx_strand_id
1 'polypeptide(L)'
;MTLISTTSTSSAGLVHKGAHSVGPRAFVRSRLIPAAACLVLASCGGNDLATGESATTAEAACNALLNKQFEGATITKAALVPAAGSVPEACVVRGELPKELAFEVRMPTTWNNRVLFMGGGGFDGIIYETAYSPGVAEKGYATIATNHGHDAAKHPQGSFALDAQMLEDYAYAAVPKVLASAKAILHKRYGGSLDNTRFVYEGCSGGGRQALIQAQRHPDLFDGIIARAPANAYTGQFLWYQKILRQLAKPGAALSVGKVRTIANFMQSRCDELDGLKDNIISRPEACKVDLTALRCNAADSDACLTDAQLESARTLYEPTSVAGGRYTWPAFPQGGGETADDASWQAVGGTTYQILGGDYMRYFVAQDPSVDPLLVEPQAYATRLDYLANLIDAVNPDLGGFRARNGKLMLFHGTTDWLITLNNTTDYYNKLVVSAGGQSAADQFVEYYVLPGNDHCAATPNGGRGPDMVDLVNPMFEWIEKGVKPSSRKIVATRSVDPGKGMERPLCRYPRYPAYNGSGDPNAASSFTCVSPD
;
A
#
# COMPACT_ATOMS: atom_id res chain seq x y z
N MET A 1 23.79 -3.41 -19.33
CA MET A 1 24.97 -4.29 -19.33
C MET A 1 24.54 -5.59 -18.66
N THR A 2 24.73 -6.71 -19.33
CA THR A 2 24.07 -8.00 -19.09
C THR A 2 24.76 -8.85 -18.00
N LEU A 3 23.94 -9.60 -17.22
CA LEU A 3 24.26 -10.77 -16.34
C LEU A 3 25.11 -10.46 -15.08
N ILE A 4 24.89 -11.10 -13.91
CA ILE A 4 24.89 -12.55 -13.67
C ILE A 4 24.02 -12.93 -12.45
N SER A 5 23.22 -13.97 -12.65
CA SER A 5 22.57 -14.85 -11.67
C SER A 5 23.60 -15.78 -11.02
N THR A 6 23.55 -16.00 -9.70
CA THR A 6 24.20 -17.17 -9.09
C THR A 6 23.18 -18.05 -8.37
N THR A 7 23.03 -19.25 -8.92
CA THR A 7 22.39 -20.44 -8.36
C THR A 7 23.35 -21.14 -7.40
N SER A 8 22.88 -21.58 -6.24
CA SER A 8 23.61 -22.56 -5.40
C SER A 8 22.85 -23.88 -5.35
N THR A 9 23.41 -24.90 -6.00
CA THR A 9 23.01 -26.30 -5.85
C THR A 9 23.87 -27.01 -4.80
N SER A 10 23.20 -27.88 -4.06
CA SER A 10 23.65 -28.79 -3.01
C SER A 10 24.82 -29.72 -3.35
N SER A 11 25.56 -30.13 -2.32
CA SER A 11 26.10 -31.49 -2.22
C SER A 11 26.15 -31.97 -0.77
N ALA A 12 25.70 -33.21 -0.57
CA ALA A 12 25.60 -33.93 0.69
C ALA A 12 26.91 -34.69 0.99
N GLY A 13 27.24 -34.83 2.28
CA GLY A 13 28.31 -35.67 2.82
C GLY A 13 27.76 -36.82 3.66
N LEU A 14 28.31 -38.02 3.45
CA LEU A 14 27.89 -39.33 3.93
C LEU A 14 28.01 -39.55 5.45
N VAL A 15 27.14 -40.41 6.01
CA VAL A 15 27.49 -41.36 7.08
C VAL A 15 26.92 -42.75 6.74
N HIS A 16 27.67 -43.79 7.09
CA HIS A 16 27.62 -45.14 6.54
C HIS A 16 27.18 -46.19 7.58
N LYS A 17 26.47 -47.22 7.09
CA LYS A 17 26.36 -48.63 7.54
C LYS A 17 25.56 -49.03 8.79
N GLY A 18 24.65 -50.00 8.55
CA GLY A 18 24.13 -50.96 9.52
C GLY A 18 22.99 -51.80 8.93
N ALA A 19 23.32 -52.97 8.36
CA ALA A 19 22.38 -53.91 7.74
C ALA A 19 21.66 -54.79 8.78
N HIS A 20 20.43 -55.24 8.49
CA HIS A 20 19.97 -56.62 8.70
C HIS A 20 18.62 -56.85 7.96
N SER A 21 18.45 -58.09 7.49
CA SER A 21 17.51 -58.57 6.49
C SER A 21 16.41 -59.48 7.08
N VAL A 22 15.48 -59.90 6.18
CA VAL A 22 14.50 -61.02 6.28
C VAL A 22 13.19 -60.64 6.98
N GLY A 23 11.95 -60.84 6.48
CA GLY A 23 11.34 -61.51 5.32
C GLY A 23 9.80 -61.45 5.48
N PRO A 24 8.96 -61.84 4.50
CA PRO A 24 7.56 -61.42 4.40
C PRO A 24 6.55 -62.40 5.01
N ARG A 25 5.38 -61.91 5.46
CA ARG A 25 4.16 -62.72 5.65
C ARG A 25 2.90 -62.01 5.17
N ALA A 26 2.20 -62.70 4.28
CA ALA A 26 0.89 -62.40 3.74
C ALA A 26 -0.22 -62.58 4.79
N PHE A 27 -1.33 -61.85 4.63
CA PHE A 27 -2.66 -62.39 4.94
C PHE A 27 -3.71 -61.86 3.96
N VAL A 28 -4.35 -62.83 3.32
CA VAL A 28 -5.54 -62.75 2.47
C VAL A 28 -6.77 -62.52 3.33
N ARG A 29 -7.76 -61.74 2.86
CA ARG A 29 -9.17 -62.08 3.05
C ARG A 29 -10.07 -61.44 1.98
N SER A 30 -10.61 -62.34 1.17
CA SER A 30 -11.65 -62.20 0.16
C SER A 30 -13.02 -61.96 0.78
N ARG A 31 -13.91 -61.21 0.11
CA ARG A 31 -15.36 -61.50 0.05
C ARG A 31 -15.96 -61.09 -1.30
N LEU A 32 -16.86 -61.96 -1.75
CA LEU A 32 -17.50 -62.05 -3.06
C LEU A 32 -18.75 -61.15 -3.21
N ILE A 33 -19.03 -60.93 -4.50
CA ILE A 33 -20.15 -60.36 -5.26
C ILE A 33 -21.56 -60.89 -4.83
N PRO A 34 -22.69 -60.27 -5.27
CA PRO A 34 -23.24 -60.62 -6.58
C PRO A 34 -23.79 -59.45 -7.42
N ALA A 35 -23.71 -59.67 -8.73
CA ALA A 35 -24.28 -58.87 -9.80
C ALA A 35 -25.79 -59.15 -9.98
N ALA A 36 -26.53 -58.15 -10.43
CA ALA A 36 -27.85 -58.31 -11.03
C ALA A 36 -27.92 -57.44 -12.29
N ALA A 37 -28.11 -58.09 -13.43
CA ALA A 37 -28.40 -57.49 -14.72
C ALA A 37 -29.92 -57.44 -14.93
N CYS A 38 -30.44 -56.38 -15.57
CA CYS A 38 -31.70 -56.44 -16.32
C CYS A 38 -31.82 -55.33 -17.37
N LEU A 39 -31.83 -55.80 -18.62
CA LEU A 39 -32.69 -55.44 -19.76
C LEU A 39 -32.77 -54.03 -20.36
N VAL A 40 -32.57 -54.07 -21.67
CA VAL A 40 -32.69 -53.07 -22.73
C VAL A 40 -34.15 -52.71 -23.00
N LEU A 41 -34.42 -51.41 -23.20
CA LEU A 41 -35.52 -50.94 -24.02
C LEU A 41 -34.97 -49.97 -25.06
N ALA A 42 -34.99 -50.40 -26.32
CA ALA A 42 -34.76 -49.57 -27.48
C ALA A 42 -36.01 -48.73 -27.78
N SER A 43 -35.84 -47.42 -27.85
CA SER A 43 -36.78 -46.51 -28.50
C SER A 43 -35.99 -45.69 -29.51
N CYS A 44 -36.23 -45.96 -30.79
CA CYS A 44 -35.86 -45.08 -31.89
C CYS A 44 -36.92 -43.98 -32.00
N GLY A 45 -36.49 -42.72 -32.15
CA GLY A 45 -37.39 -41.67 -32.64
C GLY A 45 -36.89 -40.26 -32.35
N GLY A 46 -36.43 -39.56 -33.40
CA GLY A 46 -36.40 -38.10 -33.43
C GLY A 46 -35.01 -37.49 -33.57
N ASN A 47 -34.57 -37.32 -34.82
CA ASN A 47 -33.57 -36.31 -35.16
C ASN A 47 -34.10 -34.93 -34.78
N ASP A 48 -33.39 -34.23 -33.90
CA ASP A 48 -33.15 -32.80 -34.06
C ASP A 48 -31.69 -32.56 -33.68
N LEU A 49 -30.88 -32.32 -34.70
CA LEU A 49 -29.54 -31.77 -34.58
C LEU A 49 -29.69 -30.34 -34.06
N ALA A 50 -29.85 -30.19 -32.75
CA ALA A 50 -29.41 -28.99 -32.08
C ALA A 50 -27.88 -28.95 -32.28
N THR A 51 -27.43 -28.09 -33.18
CA THR A 51 -26.04 -27.68 -33.28
C THR A 51 -25.63 -27.20 -31.90
N GLY A 52 -24.99 -28.08 -31.13
CA GLY A 52 -24.36 -27.70 -29.88
C GLY A 52 -23.26 -26.71 -30.23
N GLU A 53 -23.49 -25.42 -29.98
CA GLU A 53 -22.39 -24.53 -29.67
C GLU A 53 -21.65 -25.17 -28.51
N SER A 54 -20.49 -25.78 -28.78
CA SER A 54 -19.59 -26.22 -27.73
C SER A 54 -19.37 -25.03 -26.80
N ALA A 55 -19.83 -25.15 -25.56
CA ALA A 55 -19.57 -24.15 -24.53
C ALA A 55 -18.08 -23.83 -24.54
N THR A 56 -17.74 -22.57 -24.84
CA THR A 56 -16.35 -22.14 -24.91
C THR A 56 -15.74 -22.34 -23.52
N THR A 57 -14.61 -23.05 -23.44
CA THR A 57 -13.94 -23.27 -22.15
C THR A 57 -13.49 -21.94 -21.55
N ALA A 58 -13.36 -21.86 -20.22
CA ALA A 58 -12.86 -20.65 -19.56
C ALA A 58 -11.48 -20.22 -20.11
N GLU A 59 -10.64 -21.19 -20.46
CA GLU A 59 -9.35 -20.97 -21.10
C GLU A 59 -9.49 -20.39 -22.51
N ALA A 60 -10.34 -20.98 -23.35
CA ALA A 60 -10.58 -20.46 -24.70
C ALA A 60 -11.16 -19.05 -24.68
N ALA A 61 -12.10 -18.78 -23.75
CA ALA A 61 -12.67 -17.45 -23.56
C ALA A 61 -11.63 -16.42 -23.10
N CYS A 62 -10.70 -16.81 -22.21
CA CYS A 62 -9.60 -15.96 -21.79
C CYS A 62 -8.62 -15.67 -22.93
N ASN A 63 -8.16 -16.73 -23.61
CA ASN A 63 -7.19 -16.62 -24.71
C ASN A 63 -7.74 -15.82 -25.89
N ALA A 64 -9.07 -15.78 -26.09
CA ALA A 64 -9.72 -14.97 -27.12
C ALA A 64 -9.55 -13.45 -26.93
N LEU A 65 -9.10 -13.00 -25.75
CA LEU A 65 -8.78 -11.59 -25.48
C LEU A 65 -7.41 -11.18 -26.04
N LEU A 66 -6.50 -12.12 -26.30
CA LEU A 66 -5.16 -11.82 -26.82
C LEU A 66 -5.25 -11.09 -28.17
N ASN A 67 -4.40 -10.06 -28.35
CA ASN A 67 -4.34 -9.19 -29.54
C ASN A 67 -5.64 -8.42 -29.85
N LYS A 68 -6.62 -8.41 -28.94
CA LYS A 68 -7.79 -7.55 -29.06
C LYS A 68 -7.46 -6.13 -28.61
N GLN A 69 -8.27 -5.19 -29.08
CA GLN A 69 -8.19 -3.80 -28.67
C GLN A 69 -9.40 -3.41 -27.82
N PHE A 70 -9.15 -2.64 -26.77
CA PHE A 70 -10.16 -2.11 -25.87
C PHE A 70 -9.80 -0.68 -25.50
N GLU A 71 -10.62 0.31 -25.89
CA GLU A 71 -10.43 1.72 -25.53
C GLU A 71 -8.99 2.25 -25.77
N GLY A 72 -8.37 1.85 -26.89
CA GLY A 72 -7.00 2.25 -27.26
C GLY A 72 -5.88 1.37 -26.68
N ALA A 73 -6.19 0.45 -25.76
CA ALA A 73 -5.25 -0.56 -25.31
C ALA A 73 -5.19 -1.75 -26.26
N THR A 74 -4.00 -2.33 -26.45
CA THR A 74 -3.80 -3.63 -27.10
C THR A 74 -3.47 -4.68 -26.05
N ILE A 75 -4.15 -5.83 -26.08
CA ILE A 75 -3.88 -6.93 -25.17
C ILE A 75 -2.65 -7.72 -25.61
N THR A 76 -1.60 -7.67 -24.80
CA THR A 76 -0.30 -8.31 -25.06
C THR A 76 -0.15 -9.66 -24.36
N LYS A 77 -0.97 -9.93 -23.33
CA LYS A 77 -1.06 -11.23 -22.67
C LYS A 77 -2.49 -11.53 -22.28
N ALA A 78 -2.94 -12.76 -22.46
CA ALA A 78 -4.17 -13.28 -21.88
C ALA A 78 -3.95 -14.77 -21.57
N ALA A 79 -4.12 -15.16 -20.31
CA ALA A 79 -3.92 -16.54 -19.88
C ALA A 79 -4.84 -16.89 -18.70
N LEU A 80 -5.41 -18.09 -18.73
CA LEU A 80 -6.09 -18.64 -17.58
C LEU A 80 -5.04 -19.16 -16.57
N VAL A 81 -5.05 -18.58 -15.38
CA VAL A 81 -4.23 -19.05 -14.26
C VAL A 81 -5.07 -20.02 -13.44
N PRO A 82 -4.61 -21.28 -13.23
CA PRO A 82 -5.37 -22.27 -12.48
C PRO A 82 -5.50 -21.88 -11.00
N ALA A 83 -6.51 -22.45 -10.33
CA ALA A 83 -6.69 -22.28 -8.90
C ALA A 83 -5.48 -22.79 -8.12
N ALA A 84 -5.13 -22.11 -7.04
CA ALA A 84 -4.01 -22.48 -6.16
C ALA A 84 -4.39 -22.24 -4.70
N GLY A 85 -4.42 -23.31 -3.89
CA GLY A 85 -4.88 -23.22 -2.51
C GLY A 85 -6.32 -22.71 -2.43
N SER A 86 -6.54 -21.64 -1.67
CA SER A 86 -7.83 -20.94 -1.55
C SER A 86 -8.08 -19.88 -2.62
N VAL A 87 -7.10 -19.60 -3.50
CA VAL A 87 -7.24 -18.62 -4.57
C VAL A 87 -7.91 -19.28 -5.78
N PRO A 88 -9.07 -18.77 -6.25
CA PRO A 88 -9.77 -19.34 -7.40
C PRO A 88 -9.00 -19.12 -8.70
N GLU A 89 -9.32 -19.93 -9.72
CA GLU A 89 -8.81 -19.69 -11.07
C GLU A 89 -9.25 -18.33 -11.61
N ALA A 90 -8.40 -17.71 -12.43
CA ALA A 90 -8.67 -16.40 -12.99
C ALA A 90 -8.06 -16.24 -14.38
N CYS A 91 -8.79 -15.54 -15.26
CA CYS A 91 -8.21 -15.02 -16.49
C CYS A 91 -7.38 -13.77 -16.16
N VAL A 92 -6.08 -13.81 -16.47
CA VAL A 92 -5.16 -12.69 -16.25
C VAL A 92 -4.76 -12.11 -17.60
N VAL A 93 -5.01 -10.82 -17.76
CA VAL A 93 -4.82 -10.08 -19.01
C VAL A 93 -3.85 -8.93 -18.77
N ARG A 94 -2.84 -8.76 -19.64
CA ARG A 94 -2.04 -7.54 -19.72
C ARG A 94 -2.36 -6.76 -20.98
N GLY A 95 -2.54 -5.46 -20.81
CA GLY A 95 -2.78 -4.51 -21.89
C GLY A 95 -1.76 -3.39 -21.87
N GLU A 96 -1.51 -2.83 -23.05
CA GLU A 96 -0.62 -1.70 -23.26
C GLU A 96 -1.34 -0.60 -24.05
N LEU A 97 -1.21 0.63 -23.58
CA LEU A 97 -1.58 1.88 -24.23
C LEU A 97 -0.31 2.55 -24.79
N PRO A 98 -0.44 3.60 -25.63
CA PRO A 98 0.70 4.39 -26.08
C PRO A 98 1.59 4.87 -24.92
N LYS A 99 2.87 5.14 -25.24
CA LYS A 99 3.86 5.66 -24.29
C LYS A 99 4.09 4.77 -23.05
N GLU A 100 4.08 3.45 -23.26
CA GLU A 100 4.45 2.43 -22.26
C GLU A 100 3.50 2.31 -21.06
N LEU A 101 2.34 2.97 -21.10
CA LEU A 101 1.31 2.78 -20.09
C LEU A 101 0.75 1.36 -20.19
N ALA A 102 1.01 0.54 -19.19
CA ALA A 102 0.64 -0.85 -19.13
C ALA A 102 -0.24 -1.13 -17.91
N PHE A 103 -1.08 -2.15 -18.01
CA PHE A 103 -1.95 -2.57 -16.94
C PHE A 103 -2.21 -4.08 -16.96
N GLU A 104 -2.65 -4.59 -15.82
CA GLU A 104 -3.13 -5.96 -15.67
C GLU A 104 -4.58 -5.95 -15.17
N VAL A 105 -5.39 -6.86 -15.69
CA VAL A 105 -6.73 -7.17 -15.18
C VAL A 105 -6.77 -8.66 -14.84
N ARG A 106 -7.05 -8.98 -13.58
CA ARG A 106 -7.26 -10.36 -13.12
C ARG A 106 -8.75 -10.58 -12.86
N MET A 107 -9.32 -11.55 -13.56
CA MET A 107 -10.76 -11.81 -13.61
C MET A 107 -11.04 -13.24 -13.14
N PRO A 108 -11.38 -13.46 -11.86
CA PRO A 108 -11.73 -14.79 -11.36
C PRO A 108 -12.94 -15.37 -12.11
N THR A 109 -12.92 -16.67 -12.39
CA THR A 109 -14.10 -17.33 -13.00
C THR A 109 -15.28 -17.29 -12.04
N THR A 110 -15.04 -17.58 -10.76
CA THR A 110 -16.01 -17.36 -9.68
C THR A 110 -15.81 -15.96 -9.13
N TRP A 111 -16.52 -15.00 -9.71
CA TRP A 111 -16.43 -13.59 -9.35
C TRP A 111 -17.46 -13.21 -8.29
N ASN A 112 -17.05 -12.43 -7.30
CA ASN A 112 -17.91 -11.94 -6.22
C ASN A 112 -18.67 -10.65 -6.56
N ASN A 113 -18.70 -10.25 -7.85
CA ASN A 113 -19.31 -9.01 -8.35
C ASN A 113 -18.70 -7.71 -7.80
N ARG A 114 -17.44 -7.74 -7.32
CA ARG A 114 -16.70 -6.58 -6.80
C ARG A 114 -15.38 -6.39 -7.55
N VAL A 115 -15.01 -5.14 -7.81
CA VAL A 115 -13.76 -4.78 -8.51
C VAL A 115 -12.88 -3.90 -7.63
N LEU A 116 -11.62 -4.29 -7.47
CA LEU A 116 -10.60 -3.51 -6.78
C LEU A 116 -9.56 -2.99 -7.78
N PHE A 117 -9.39 -1.67 -7.85
CA PHE A 117 -8.23 -1.06 -8.47
C PHE A 117 -7.13 -0.91 -7.41
N MET A 118 -5.97 -1.51 -7.67
CA MET A 118 -4.80 -1.46 -6.79
C MET A 118 -3.88 -0.33 -7.26
N GLY A 119 -3.68 0.66 -6.39
CA GLY A 119 -2.69 1.71 -6.58
C GLY A 119 -1.27 1.21 -6.39
N GLY A 120 -0.29 2.00 -6.85
CA GLY A 120 1.13 1.67 -6.73
C GLY A 120 1.82 2.39 -5.57
N GLY A 121 3.09 2.74 -5.72
CA GLY A 121 3.91 3.41 -4.73
C GLY A 121 5.25 3.96 -5.26
N GLY A 122 5.84 4.92 -4.54
CA GLY A 122 7.09 5.54 -4.99
C GLY A 122 6.95 6.18 -6.38
N PHE A 123 7.89 5.88 -7.28
CA PHE A 123 7.96 6.43 -8.63
C PHE A 123 7.32 5.56 -9.73
N ASP A 124 6.62 4.46 -9.41
CA ASP A 124 5.85 3.55 -10.31
C ASP A 124 5.97 3.75 -11.84
N GLY A 125 6.05 2.70 -12.65
CA GLY A 125 7.24 1.97 -13.07
C GLY A 125 6.99 0.48 -13.28
N ILE A 126 6.07 -0.08 -12.49
CA ILE A 126 5.79 -1.52 -12.36
C ILE A 126 4.31 -1.76 -12.05
N ILE A 127 3.80 -2.94 -12.40
CA ILE A 127 2.44 -3.39 -12.05
C ILE A 127 2.53 -4.25 -10.79
N TYR A 128 1.85 -3.84 -9.72
CA TYR A 128 1.78 -4.62 -8.48
C TYR A 128 0.71 -5.71 -8.60
N GLU A 129 1.06 -6.91 -8.17
CA GLU A 129 0.19 -8.10 -8.30
C GLU A 129 -0.51 -8.48 -6.98
N THR A 130 -0.21 -7.78 -5.88
CA THR A 130 -0.73 -8.09 -4.53
C THR A 130 -1.46 -6.88 -3.94
N ALA A 131 -2.65 -7.12 -3.39
CA ALA A 131 -3.44 -6.10 -2.70
C ALA A 131 -2.92 -5.85 -1.28
N TYR A 132 -3.13 -4.63 -0.77
CA TYR A 132 -2.79 -4.28 0.62
C TYR A 132 -3.73 -4.94 1.63
N SER A 133 -5.04 -4.95 1.34
CA SER A 133 -6.00 -5.68 2.18
C SER A 133 -5.89 -7.19 1.96
N PRO A 134 -5.81 -8.01 3.02
CA PRO A 134 -5.73 -9.46 2.91
C PRO A 134 -7.03 -10.09 2.37
N GLY A 135 -6.89 -11.26 1.74
CA GLY A 135 -8.03 -12.06 1.31
C GLY A 135 -8.67 -11.61 -0.01
N VAL A 136 -8.11 -10.63 -0.71
CA VAL A 136 -8.68 -10.12 -1.97
C VAL A 136 -8.69 -11.19 -3.07
N ALA A 137 -7.62 -11.95 -3.23
CA ALA A 137 -7.59 -13.01 -4.23
C ALA A 137 -8.55 -14.15 -3.86
N GLU A 138 -8.53 -14.59 -2.60
CA GLU A 138 -9.32 -15.69 -2.06
C GLU A 138 -10.83 -15.41 -2.08
N LYS A 139 -11.24 -14.16 -1.85
CA LYS A 139 -12.65 -13.75 -1.88
C LYS A 139 -13.19 -13.53 -3.30
N GLY A 140 -12.38 -13.76 -4.35
CA GLY A 140 -12.83 -13.70 -5.74
C GLY A 140 -13.12 -12.30 -6.27
N TYR A 141 -12.36 -11.29 -5.83
CA TYR A 141 -12.41 -9.95 -6.42
C TYR A 141 -11.77 -9.96 -7.81
N ALA A 142 -12.35 -9.20 -8.74
CA ALA A 142 -11.61 -8.82 -9.94
C ALA A 142 -10.66 -7.67 -9.58
N THR A 143 -9.41 -7.72 -10.04
CA THR A 143 -8.40 -6.69 -9.72
C THR A 143 -7.85 -6.02 -10.98
N ILE A 144 -7.51 -4.73 -10.84
CA ILE A 144 -6.88 -3.90 -11.87
C ILE A 144 -5.64 -3.26 -11.26
N ALA A 145 -4.52 -3.24 -11.97
CA ALA A 145 -3.31 -2.52 -11.57
C ALA A 145 -2.59 -1.95 -12.80
N THR A 146 -1.81 -0.88 -12.64
CA THR A 146 -1.08 -0.22 -13.72
C THR A 146 0.34 0.17 -13.31
N ASN A 147 1.25 0.25 -14.29
CA ASN A 147 2.59 0.79 -14.13
C ASN A 147 2.65 2.32 -14.11
N HIS A 148 1.52 3.01 -14.14
CA HIS A 148 1.46 4.48 -14.06
C HIS A 148 2.28 5.23 -15.14
N GLY A 149 2.44 4.62 -16.31
CA GLY A 149 2.84 5.35 -17.53
C GLY A 149 4.30 5.23 -17.95
N HIS A 150 5.10 4.36 -17.32
CA HIS A 150 6.44 4.05 -17.79
C HIS A 150 6.95 2.69 -17.30
N ASP A 151 8.01 2.20 -17.95
CA ASP A 151 8.76 1.01 -17.53
C ASP A 151 9.98 1.41 -16.70
N ALA A 152 10.01 1.02 -15.42
CA ALA A 152 11.12 1.31 -14.50
C ALA A 152 12.47 0.73 -14.96
N ALA A 153 12.48 -0.33 -15.78
CA ALA A 153 13.72 -0.89 -16.33
C ALA A 153 14.34 0.01 -17.40
N LYS A 154 13.51 0.79 -18.12
CA LYS A 154 13.95 1.75 -19.14
C LYS A 154 14.17 3.14 -18.57
N HIS A 155 13.37 3.51 -17.58
CA HIS A 155 13.38 4.80 -16.90
C HIS A 155 13.67 4.57 -15.41
N PRO A 156 14.93 4.33 -15.03
CA PRO A 156 15.26 4.06 -13.64
C PRO A 156 14.88 5.25 -12.75
N GLN A 157 14.24 4.94 -11.62
CA GLN A 157 13.88 5.89 -10.57
C GLN A 157 13.08 7.10 -11.10
N GLY A 158 13.47 8.34 -10.77
CA GLY A 158 12.72 9.54 -11.19
C GLY A 158 12.95 9.97 -12.65
N SER A 159 13.76 9.26 -13.43
CA SER A 159 14.20 9.74 -14.76
C SER A 159 13.08 9.86 -15.80
N PHE A 160 11.97 9.13 -15.64
CA PHE A 160 10.78 9.26 -16.49
C PHE A 160 10.20 10.68 -16.48
N ALA A 161 10.39 11.44 -15.40
CA ALA A 161 9.82 12.78 -15.22
C ALA A 161 10.36 13.83 -16.22
N LEU A 162 11.41 13.49 -16.98
CA LEU A 162 11.91 14.29 -18.09
C LEU A 162 11.02 14.20 -19.34
N ASP A 163 10.21 13.14 -19.50
CA ASP A 163 9.17 13.05 -20.53
C ASP A 163 7.84 13.57 -19.96
N ALA A 164 7.27 14.58 -20.63
CA ALA A 164 6.06 15.25 -20.14
C ALA A 164 4.83 14.33 -20.10
N GLN A 165 4.71 13.37 -21.02
CA GLN A 165 3.57 12.45 -21.04
C GLN A 165 3.69 11.43 -19.91
N MET A 166 4.89 10.89 -19.67
CA MET A 166 5.14 9.96 -18.57
C MET A 166 4.92 10.63 -17.21
N LEU A 167 5.37 11.89 -17.07
CA LEU A 167 5.11 12.69 -15.87
C LEU A 167 3.61 12.91 -15.65
N GLU A 168 2.86 13.21 -16.71
CA GLU A 168 1.40 13.39 -16.63
C GLU A 168 0.67 12.10 -16.27
N ASP A 169 1.05 10.97 -16.87
CA ASP A 169 0.47 9.66 -16.57
C ASP A 169 0.72 9.26 -15.12
N TYR A 170 1.94 9.44 -14.63
CA TYR A 170 2.30 9.24 -13.22
C TYR A 170 1.50 10.17 -12.30
N ALA A 171 1.36 11.44 -12.69
CA ALA A 171 0.73 12.45 -11.86
C ALA A 171 -0.76 12.19 -11.66
N TYR A 172 -1.51 11.91 -12.72
CA TYR A 172 -2.96 11.72 -12.60
C TYR A 172 -3.61 10.92 -13.73
N ALA A 173 -3.03 10.89 -14.94
CA ALA A 173 -3.75 10.47 -16.12
C ALA A 173 -3.80 8.94 -16.35
N ALA A 174 -2.90 8.16 -15.74
CA ALA A 174 -2.85 6.72 -15.96
C ALA A 174 -4.14 5.99 -15.50
N VAL A 175 -4.63 6.29 -14.29
CA VAL A 175 -5.79 5.62 -13.70
C VAL A 175 -7.06 5.74 -14.56
N PRO A 176 -7.53 6.94 -14.98
CA PRO A 176 -8.71 7.06 -15.83
C PRO A 176 -8.54 6.36 -17.19
N LYS A 177 -7.36 6.47 -17.83
CA LYS A 177 -7.06 5.82 -19.11
C LYS A 177 -7.16 4.30 -19.01
N VAL A 178 -6.52 3.72 -17.99
CA VAL A 178 -6.53 2.27 -17.74
C VAL A 178 -7.91 1.78 -17.34
N LEU A 179 -8.62 2.53 -16.49
CA LEU A 179 -9.93 2.10 -16.00
C LEU A 179 -10.95 1.98 -17.14
N ALA A 180 -10.91 2.86 -18.14
CA ALA A 180 -11.77 2.74 -19.33
C ALA A 180 -11.53 1.41 -20.07
N SER A 181 -10.25 1.09 -20.36
CA SER A 181 -9.86 -0.18 -21.00
C SER A 181 -10.25 -1.39 -20.16
N ALA A 182 -9.97 -1.34 -18.85
CA ALA A 182 -10.28 -2.42 -17.93
C ALA A 182 -11.78 -2.67 -17.78
N LYS A 183 -12.62 -1.63 -17.73
CA LYS A 183 -14.09 -1.76 -17.71
C LYS A 183 -14.60 -2.45 -18.98
N ALA A 184 -14.06 -2.13 -20.16
CA ALA A 184 -14.44 -2.80 -21.40
C ALA A 184 -14.05 -4.30 -21.42
N ILE A 185 -12.88 -4.65 -20.89
CA ILE A 185 -12.42 -6.04 -20.74
C ILE A 185 -13.30 -6.81 -19.74
N LEU A 186 -13.58 -6.22 -18.58
CA LEU A 186 -14.47 -6.79 -17.57
C LEU A 186 -15.87 -7.01 -18.11
N HIS A 187 -16.42 -6.05 -18.88
CA HIS A 187 -17.73 -6.18 -19.50
C HIS A 187 -17.74 -7.31 -20.54
N LYS A 188 -16.65 -7.48 -21.30
CA LYS A 188 -16.49 -8.61 -22.22
C LYS A 188 -16.50 -9.97 -21.49
N ARG A 189 -15.99 -10.03 -20.26
CA ARG A 189 -15.91 -11.26 -19.46
C ARG A 189 -17.19 -11.57 -18.68
N TYR A 190 -17.79 -10.56 -18.04
CA TYR A 190 -18.88 -10.71 -17.08
C TYR A 190 -20.25 -10.21 -17.59
N GLY A 191 -20.29 -9.58 -18.76
CA GLY A 191 -21.50 -9.03 -19.36
C GLY A 191 -22.19 -7.98 -18.47
N GLY A 192 -23.52 -7.91 -18.56
CA GLY A 192 -24.34 -6.94 -17.82
C GLY A 192 -24.30 -7.08 -16.29
N SER A 193 -23.65 -8.12 -15.74
CA SER A 193 -23.38 -8.20 -14.30
C SER A 193 -22.52 -7.02 -13.83
N LEU A 194 -21.64 -6.50 -14.70
CA LEU A 194 -20.77 -5.37 -14.38
C LEU A 194 -21.53 -4.05 -14.20
N ASP A 195 -22.70 -3.88 -14.82
CA ASP A 195 -23.44 -2.60 -14.84
C ASP A 195 -23.92 -2.17 -13.44
N ASN A 196 -24.04 -3.13 -12.52
CA ASN A 196 -24.45 -2.91 -11.14
C ASN A 196 -23.32 -3.08 -10.12
N THR A 197 -22.09 -3.30 -10.59
CA THR A 197 -20.93 -3.55 -9.74
C THR A 197 -20.34 -2.25 -9.21
N ARG A 198 -19.88 -2.30 -7.96
CA ARG A 198 -19.12 -1.22 -7.32
C ARG A 198 -17.62 -1.39 -7.55
N PHE A 199 -16.94 -0.26 -7.73
CA PHE A 199 -15.50 -0.16 -7.90
C PHE A 199 -14.88 0.51 -6.68
N VAL A 200 -13.87 -0.15 -6.10
CA VAL A 200 -13.07 0.40 -5.01
C VAL A 200 -11.64 0.63 -5.49
N TYR A 201 -11.04 1.76 -5.12
CA TYR A 201 -9.61 2.00 -5.25
C TYR A 201 -8.94 1.79 -3.90
N GLU A 202 -7.86 1.01 -3.83
CA GLU A 202 -6.98 0.95 -2.65
C GLU A 202 -5.54 1.19 -3.08
N GLY A 203 -4.88 2.17 -2.47
CA GLY A 203 -3.45 2.43 -2.70
C GLY A 203 -2.77 2.92 -1.44
N CYS A 204 -1.46 2.75 -1.39
CA CYS A 204 -0.62 3.27 -0.31
C CYS A 204 0.49 4.19 -0.83
N SER A 205 0.94 5.18 -0.06
CA SER A 205 2.09 6.02 -0.44
C SER A 205 1.78 6.87 -1.67
N GLY A 206 2.57 6.75 -2.74
CA GLY A 206 2.22 7.21 -4.08
C GLY A 206 0.84 6.74 -4.53
N GLY A 207 0.46 5.50 -4.24
CA GLY A 207 -0.90 4.97 -4.42
C GLY A 207 -1.96 5.63 -3.57
N GLY A 208 -1.63 6.04 -2.34
CA GLY A 208 -2.55 6.82 -1.50
C GLY A 208 -2.78 8.22 -2.06
N ARG A 209 -1.74 8.84 -2.64
CA ARG A 209 -1.87 10.09 -3.41
C ARG A 209 -2.72 9.88 -4.66
N GLN A 210 -2.43 8.86 -5.46
CA GLN A 210 -3.21 8.50 -6.65
C GLN A 210 -4.70 8.28 -6.29
N ALA A 211 -4.99 7.62 -5.16
CA ALA A 211 -6.34 7.43 -4.62
C ALA A 211 -7.06 8.77 -4.37
N LEU A 212 -6.39 9.70 -3.67
CA LEU A 212 -6.94 11.04 -3.39
C LEU A 212 -7.13 11.87 -4.65
N ILE A 213 -6.24 11.74 -5.64
CA ILE A 213 -6.44 12.37 -6.96
C ILE A 213 -7.75 11.90 -7.60
N GLN A 214 -8.11 10.61 -7.47
CA GLN A 214 -9.39 10.14 -8.01
C GLN A 214 -10.57 10.79 -7.30
N ALA A 215 -10.55 10.91 -5.97
CA ALA A 215 -11.60 11.59 -5.23
C ALA A 215 -11.74 13.08 -5.62
N GLN A 216 -10.62 13.76 -5.88
CA GLN A 216 -10.56 15.20 -6.13
C GLN A 216 -10.84 15.58 -7.58
N ARG A 217 -10.33 14.79 -8.55
CA ARG A 217 -10.35 15.13 -9.99
C ARG A 217 -11.29 14.26 -10.80
N HIS A 218 -11.60 13.05 -10.32
CA HIS A 218 -12.41 12.06 -11.02
C HIS A 218 -13.47 11.42 -10.10
N PRO A 219 -14.36 12.23 -9.49
CA PRO A 219 -15.26 11.79 -8.42
C PRO A 219 -16.32 10.75 -8.85
N ASP A 220 -16.39 10.42 -10.14
CA ASP A 220 -17.33 9.49 -10.77
C ASP A 220 -16.72 8.13 -11.11
N LEU A 221 -15.41 7.93 -10.94
CA LEU A 221 -14.74 6.69 -11.37
C LEU A 221 -14.84 5.54 -10.37
N PHE A 222 -14.91 5.85 -9.07
CA PHE A 222 -14.91 4.89 -7.97
C PHE A 222 -16.02 5.20 -6.97
N ASP A 223 -16.63 4.15 -6.42
CA ASP A 223 -17.65 4.25 -5.38
C ASP A 223 -17.02 4.34 -3.97
N GLY A 224 -15.86 3.70 -3.81
CA GLY A 224 -15.09 3.69 -2.57
C GLY A 224 -13.61 3.93 -2.83
N ILE A 225 -12.96 4.72 -1.99
CA ILE A 225 -11.53 5.03 -2.09
C ILE A 225 -10.88 4.78 -0.73
N ILE A 226 -9.81 4.00 -0.71
CA ILE A 226 -8.98 3.72 0.46
C ILE A 226 -7.59 4.30 0.16
N ALA A 227 -7.23 5.35 0.90
CA ALA A 227 -5.93 6.01 0.80
C ALA A 227 -5.11 5.71 2.06
N ARG A 228 -4.14 4.80 1.94
CA ARG A 228 -3.18 4.47 3.00
C ARG A 228 -1.95 5.36 2.89
N ALA A 229 -1.45 5.89 4.00
CA ALA A 229 -0.27 6.75 4.10
C ALA A 229 -0.06 7.65 2.87
N PRO A 230 -1.03 8.52 2.50
CA PRO A 230 -0.99 9.23 1.23
C PRO A 230 0.17 10.23 1.14
N ALA A 231 0.92 10.17 0.05
CA ALA A 231 1.91 11.19 -0.35
C ALA A 231 1.23 12.45 -0.96
N ASN A 232 0.21 12.99 -0.29
CA ASN A 232 -0.70 13.96 -0.90
C ASN A 232 -0.09 15.36 -1.10
N ALA A 233 0.62 15.91 -0.12
CA ALA A 233 1.40 17.13 -0.31
C ALA A 233 2.79 16.80 -0.88
N TYR A 234 2.80 16.15 -2.05
CA TYR A 234 3.98 15.55 -2.68
C TYR A 234 5.13 16.55 -2.78
N THR A 235 4.88 17.74 -3.33
CA THR A 235 5.91 18.78 -3.45
C THR A 235 6.51 19.16 -2.09
N GLY A 236 5.66 19.37 -1.06
CA GLY A 236 6.11 19.67 0.29
C GLY A 236 6.96 18.55 0.91
N GLN A 237 6.56 17.30 0.71
CA GLN A 237 7.26 16.11 1.20
C GLN A 237 8.69 16.02 0.68
N PHE A 238 8.89 16.13 -0.64
CA PHE A 238 10.21 16.00 -1.24
C PHE A 238 11.11 17.19 -0.93
N LEU A 239 10.54 18.39 -0.73
CA LEU A 239 11.29 19.53 -0.19
C LEU A 239 11.72 19.31 1.27
N TRP A 240 10.91 18.59 2.07
CA TRP A 240 11.33 18.16 3.39
C TRP A 240 12.46 17.11 3.31
N TYR A 241 12.40 16.11 2.41
CA TYR A 241 13.54 15.21 2.19
C TYR A 241 14.82 15.97 1.84
N GLN A 242 14.73 16.96 0.96
CA GLN A 242 15.86 17.79 0.57
C GLN A 242 16.44 18.57 1.77
N LYS A 243 15.58 19.11 2.66
CA LYS A 243 15.99 19.75 3.92
C LYS A 243 16.82 18.78 4.77
N ILE A 244 16.34 17.55 4.95
CA ILE A 244 17.02 16.51 5.75
C ILE A 244 18.36 16.11 5.13
N LEU A 245 18.38 15.82 3.83
CA LEU A 245 19.61 15.40 3.14
C LEU A 245 20.69 16.48 3.20
N ARG A 246 20.33 17.75 3.00
CA ARG A 246 21.27 18.88 3.12
C ARG A 246 21.79 19.05 4.55
N GLN A 247 20.96 18.81 5.55
CA GLN A 247 21.38 18.88 6.95
C GLN A 247 22.37 17.76 7.27
N LEU A 248 22.08 16.52 6.89
CA LEU A 248 22.95 15.37 7.13
C LEU A 248 24.29 15.45 6.38
N ALA A 249 24.33 16.14 5.24
CA ALA A 249 25.54 16.36 4.46
C ALA A 249 26.49 17.41 5.06
N LYS A 250 26.08 18.17 6.09
CA LYS A 250 26.96 19.14 6.75
C LYS A 250 28.11 18.42 7.50
N PRO A 251 29.31 19.04 7.60
CA PRO A 251 30.42 18.45 8.35
C PRO A 251 30.03 18.09 9.79
N GLY A 252 30.23 16.82 10.17
CA GLY A 252 29.93 16.30 11.51
C GLY A 252 28.45 16.08 11.81
N ALA A 253 27.54 16.33 10.87
CA ALA A 253 26.09 16.25 11.09
C ALA A 253 25.46 14.88 10.76
N ALA A 254 26.21 14.00 10.09
CA ALA A 254 25.75 12.66 9.74
C ALA A 254 25.46 11.82 10.98
N LEU A 255 24.40 11.01 10.91
CA LEU A 255 24.00 10.07 11.95
C LEU A 255 24.39 8.65 11.53
N SER A 256 25.18 7.98 12.37
CA SER A 256 25.45 6.55 12.21
C SER A 256 24.20 5.73 12.54
N VAL A 257 24.19 4.47 12.10
CA VAL A 257 23.17 3.49 12.49
C VAL A 257 23.05 3.37 14.01
N GLY A 258 24.17 3.35 14.74
CA GLY A 258 24.14 3.26 16.21
C GLY A 258 23.53 4.49 16.87
N LYS A 259 23.80 5.69 16.36
CA LYS A 259 23.20 6.95 16.85
C LYS A 259 21.70 7.01 16.60
N VAL A 260 21.29 6.60 15.42
CA VAL A 260 19.87 6.42 15.06
C VAL A 260 19.18 5.51 16.07
N ARG A 261 19.78 4.35 16.37
CA ARG A 261 19.24 3.40 17.36
C ARG A 261 19.18 4.00 18.77
N THR A 262 20.18 4.79 19.14
CA THR A 262 20.18 5.51 20.42
C THR A 262 19.02 6.50 20.53
N ILE A 263 18.72 7.26 19.46
CA ILE A 263 17.55 8.15 19.41
C ILE A 263 16.25 7.35 19.57
N ALA A 264 16.11 6.26 18.83
CA ALA A 264 14.90 5.45 18.88
C ALA A 264 14.67 4.79 20.24
N ASN A 265 15.71 4.20 20.83
CA ASN A 265 15.64 3.65 22.18
C ASN A 265 15.30 4.71 23.22
N PHE A 266 15.87 5.90 23.09
CA PHE A 266 15.57 7.01 23.97
C PHE A 266 14.10 7.43 23.87
N MET A 267 13.59 7.61 22.64
CA MET A 267 12.19 7.95 22.41
C MET A 267 11.25 6.89 22.98
N GLN A 268 11.48 5.62 22.65
CA GLN A 268 10.70 4.50 23.18
C GLN A 268 10.68 4.50 24.71
N SER A 269 11.84 4.68 25.36
CA SER A 269 11.94 4.67 26.83
C SER A 269 11.14 5.79 27.52
N ARG A 270 10.85 6.88 26.80
CA ARG A 270 10.11 8.03 27.31
C ARG A 270 8.62 7.97 26.96
N CYS A 271 8.26 7.24 25.90
CA CYS A 271 6.95 7.38 25.28
C CYS A 271 6.10 6.11 25.24
N ASP A 272 6.69 4.92 25.41
CA ASP A 272 5.97 3.63 25.39
C ASP A 272 4.77 3.62 26.34
N GLU A 273 5.02 3.84 27.62
CA GLU A 273 4.02 3.70 28.68
C GLU A 273 3.00 4.86 28.73
N LEU A 274 3.11 5.86 27.84
CA LEU A 274 2.20 7.02 27.82
C LEU A 274 0.77 6.67 27.37
N ASP A 275 0.59 5.51 26.75
CA ASP A 275 -0.73 4.97 26.41
C ASP A 275 -1.27 3.96 27.44
N GLY A 276 -0.53 3.74 28.53
CA GLY A 276 -0.92 2.87 29.64
C GLY A 276 -0.46 1.42 29.50
N LEU A 277 0.33 1.08 28.47
CA LEU A 277 0.92 -0.23 28.30
C LEU A 277 2.40 -0.11 27.91
N LYS A 278 3.24 -1.00 28.44
CA LYS A 278 4.65 -1.10 28.07
C LYS A 278 4.86 -2.31 27.15
N ASP A 279 4.60 -2.13 25.87
CA ASP A 279 4.66 -3.20 24.85
C ASP A 279 5.54 -2.83 23.63
N ASN A 280 6.31 -1.74 23.73
CA ASN A 280 7.08 -1.14 22.66
C ASN A 280 6.24 -0.60 21.49
N ILE A 281 4.98 -0.23 21.73
CA ILE A 281 4.10 0.40 20.76
C ILE A 281 3.63 1.73 21.31
N ILE A 282 3.96 2.81 20.61
CA ILE A 282 3.49 4.15 20.97
C ILE A 282 2.14 4.37 20.27
N SER A 283 1.05 4.17 20.98
CA SER A 283 -0.32 4.37 20.49
C SER A 283 -0.77 5.82 20.57
N ARG A 284 -0.04 6.65 21.33
CA ARG A 284 -0.28 8.09 21.54
C ARG A 284 0.94 8.94 21.19
N PRO A 285 1.37 9.00 19.92
CA PRO A 285 2.53 9.81 19.53
C PRO A 285 2.35 11.31 19.82
N GLU A 286 1.10 11.80 19.92
CA GLU A 286 0.81 13.18 20.32
C GLU A 286 1.22 13.49 21.76
N ALA A 287 1.17 12.51 22.67
CA ALA A 287 1.57 12.63 24.07
C ALA A 287 3.09 12.59 24.25
N CYS A 288 3.82 12.04 23.28
CA CYS A 288 5.28 11.98 23.29
C CYS A 288 5.88 13.37 23.07
N LYS A 289 6.55 13.89 24.11
CA LYS A 289 7.28 15.17 24.11
C LYS A 289 8.64 14.97 24.78
N VAL A 290 9.67 14.80 23.97
CA VAL A 290 11.02 14.46 24.40
C VAL A 290 12.01 15.54 23.98
N ASP A 291 12.86 15.94 24.92
CA ASP A 291 14.01 16.80 24.64
C ASP A 291 15.25 15.94 24.33
N LEU A 292 15.67 15.96 23.07
CA LEU A 292 16.84 15.22 22.59
C LEU A 292 18.17 15.78 23.15
N THR A 293 18.21 16.96 23.79
CA THR A 293 19.44 17.46 24.44
C THR A 293 19.99 16.50 25.49
N ALA A 294 19.14 15.66 26.07
CA ALA A 294 19.53 14.61 27.02
C ALA A 294 20.50 13.58 26.41
N LEU A 295 20.58 13.48 25.08
CA LEU A 295 21.51 12.61 24.36
C LEU A 295 22.85 13.27 24.04
N ARG A 296 23.10 14.52 24.46
CA ARG A 296 24.35 15.23 24.15
C ARG A 296 25.57 14.48 24.69
N CYS A 297 26.63 14.38 23.87
CA CYS A 297 27.89 13.80 24.30
C CYS A 297 28.55 14.63 25.42
N ASN A 298 28.78 14.01 26.58
CA ASN A 298 29.54 14.58 27.70
C ASN A 298 31.03 14.19 27.68
N ALA A 299 31.42 13.33 26.74
CA ALA A 299 32.76 12.81 26.55
C ALA A 299 33.05 12.72 25.03
N ALA A 300 34.02 11.90 24.63
CA ALA A 300 34.29 11.62 23.23
C ALA A 300 33.04 11.10 22.49
N ASP A 301 32.94 11.44 21.20
CA ASP A 301 31.84 11.01 20.36
C ASP A 301 31.76 9.47 20.27
N SER A 302 30.55 8.92 20.39
CA SER A 302 30.25 7.50 20.25
C SER A 302 28.80 7.30 19.82
N ASP A 303 28.43 6.06 19.49
CA ASP A 303 27.04 5.72 19.15
C ASP A 303 26.05 5.89 20.32
N ALA A 304 26.53 6.07 21.55
CA ALA A 304 25.69 6.24 22.75
C ALA A 304 25.23 7.69 23.00
N CYS A 305 25.69 8.65 22.20
CA CYS A 305 25.36 10.07 22.36
C CYS A 305 25.37 10.81 21.02
N LEU A 306 25.05 12.10 21.02
CA LEU A 306 25.00 12.97 19.84
C LEU A 306 25.85 14.22 20.09
N THR A 307 26.67 14.59 19.11
CA THR A 307 27.31 15.91 19.06
C THR A 307 26.28 17.00 18.75
N ASP A 308 26.66 18.28 18.86
CA ASP A 308 25.73 19.40 18.58
C ASP A 308 25.21 19.38 17.14
N ALA A 309 26.08 19.08 16.18
CA ALA A 309 25.69 18.97 14.77
C ALA A 309 24.73 17.79 14.53
N GLN A 310 24.92 16.67 15.24
CA GLN A 310 24.06 15.49 15.16
C GLN A 310 22.72 15.71 15.88
N LEU A 311 22.71 16.44 17.00
CA LEU A 311 21.49 16.86 17.68
C LEU A 311 20.62 17.74 16.78
N GLU A 312 21.24 18.66 16.05
CA GLU A 312 20.55 19.48 15.07
C GLU A 312 19.94 18.61 13.95
N SER A 313 20.69 17.65 13.41
CA SER A 313 20.15 16.69 12.43
C SER A 313 18.97 15.90 12.96
N ALA A 314 19.05 15.40 14.19
CA ALA A 314 17.97 14.66 14.82
C ALA A 314 16.71 15.53 15.01
N ARG A 315 16.87 16.81 15.39
CA ARG A 315 15.76 17.76 15.54
C ARG A 315 15.11 18.14 14.21
N THR A 316 15.91 18.29 13.15
CA THR A 316 15.44 18.70 11.82
C THR A 316 14.30 17.81 11.30
N LEU A 317 14.26 16.55 11.74
CA LEU A 317 13.21 15.58 11.40
C LEU A 317 11.85 15.87 12.01
N TYR A 318 11.85 16.44 13.21
CA TYR A 318 10.63 16.81 13.94
C TYR A 318 10.25 18.27 13.74
N GLU A 319 10.84 18.92 12.73
CA GLU A 319 10.50 20.28 12.36
C GLU A 319 9.70 20.29 11.05
N PRO A 320 8.70 21.18 10.94
CA PRO A 320 8.03 21.40 9.68
C PRO A 320 9.00 21.98 8.63
N THR A 321 8.62 21.82 7.37
CA THR A 321 9.25 22.51 6.24
C THR A 321 8.31 23.58 5.72
N SER A 322 8.86 24.76 5.46
CA SER A 322 8.18 25.87 4.79
C SER A 322 9.16 26.50 3.80
N VAL A 323 8.83 26.45 2.52
CA VAL A 323 9.65 26.98 1.42
C VAL A 323 8.91 28.12 0.73
N ALA A 324 9.68 29.10 0.24
CA ALA A 324 9.17 30.25 -0.51
C ALA A 324 8.05 31.02 0.20
N GLY A 325 8.21 31.28 1.51
CA GLY A 325 7.24 32.06 2.29
C GLY A 325 5.95 31.30 2.62
N GLY A 326 6.01 29.97 2.72
CA GLY A 326 4.84 29.13 3.03
C GLY A 326 4.04 28.66 1.82
N ARG A 327 4.57 28.85 0.59
CA ARG A 327 3.95 28.30 -0.63
C ARG A 327 3.92 26.79 -0.64
N TYR A 328 4.99 26.15 -0.15
CA TYR A 328 5.09 24.71 -0.03
C TYR A 328 5.39 24.38 1.44
N THR A 329 4.50 23.61 2.05
CA THR A 329 4.57 23.27 3.46
C THR A 329 4.51 21.77 3.65
N TRP A 330 5.23 21.29 4.65
CA TRP A 330 5.15 19.92 5.12
C TRP A 330 5.14 19.90 6.65
N PRO A 331 4.22 19.17 7.29
CA PRO A 331 4.20 19.08 8.73
C PRO A 331 5.39 18.25 9.25
N ALA A 332 5.75 18.49 10.50
CA ALA A 332 6.76 17.69 11.18
C ALA A 332 6.35 16.22 11.31
N PHE A 333 7.32 15.33 11.49
CA PHE A 333 7.04 14.01 12.06
C PHE A 333 6.64 14.15 13.53
N PRO A 334 5.66 13.37 14.01
CA PRO A 334 5.43 13.30 15.44
C PRO A 334 6.61 12.59 16.13
N GLN A 335 6.94 13.03 17.35
CA GLN A 335 7.85 12.27 18.21
C GLN A 335 7.16 10.97 18.65
N GLY A 336 7.90 9.88 18.69
CA GLY A 336 7.34 8.55 18.99
C GLY A 336 6.54 7.94 17.83
N GLY A 337 6.61 8.53 16.63
CA GLY A 337 5.88 8.09 15.45
C GLY A 337 6.75 7.77 14.23
N GLY A 338 7.92 7.19 14.45
CA GLY A 338 8.78 6.65 13.37
C GLY A 338 10.06 5.98 13.87
N GLU A 339 10.34 6.12 15.16
CA GLU A 339 11.52 5.64 15.85
C GLU A 339 11.27 4.20 16.36
N THR A 340 11.48 3.21 15.50
CA THR A 340 11.61 1.83 15.97
C THR A 340 13.09 1.55 16.27
N ALA A 341 13.38 0.78 17.33
CA ALA A 341 14.79 0.38 17.59
C ALA A 341 15.31 -0.64 16.56
N ASP A 342 14.45 -1.03 15.61
CA ASP A 342 14.62 -2.13 14.68
C ASP A 342 15.21 -1.60 13.36
N ASP A 343 16.29 -0.81 13.47
CA ASP A 343 17.22 -0.34 12.44
C ASP A 343 16.65 0.35 11.18
N ALA A 344 15.68 -0.23 10.47
CA ALA A 344 15.28 0.11 9.11
C ALA A 344 14.58 1.47 8.97
N SER A 345 13.73 1.85 9.93
CA SER A 345 12.82 3.00 9.80
C SER A 345 13.58 4.33 9.82
N TRP A 346 14.49 4.52 10.78
CA TRP A 346 15.38 5.69 10.81
C TRP A 346 16.63 5.56 9.93
N GLN A 347 17.07 4.35 9.58
CA GLN A 347 18.14 4.19 8.57
C GLN A 347 17.76 4.78 7.22
N ALA A 348 16.47 4.77 6.88
CA ALA A 348 15.99 5.38 5.65
C ALA A 348 16.10 6.91 5.67
N VAL A 349 16.06 7.51 6.86
CA VAL A 349 16.16 8.95 7.12
C VAL A 349 17.63 9.39 7.01
N GLY A 350 18.11 9.48 5.76
CA GLY A 350 19.52 9.70 5.42
C GLY A 350 20.14 8.58 4.59
N GLY A 351 19.44 7.45 4.48
CA GLY A 351 19.82 6.31 3.66
C GLY A 351 19.45 6.45 2.19
N THR A 352 19.68 5.36 1.44
CA THR A 352 19.51 5.31 -0.01
C THR A 352 18.10 5.69 -0.47
N THR A 353 17.05 5.39 0.31
CA THR A 353 15.66 5.73 -0.04
C THR A 353 15.44 7.23 -0.18
N TYR A 354 15.89 8.04 0.78
CA TYR A 354 15.72 9.50 0.71
C TYR A 354 16.62 10.10 -0.37
N GLN A 355 17.84 9.57 -0.54
CA GLN A 355 18.75 10.00 -1.60
C GLN A 355 18.16 9.74 -2.99
N ILE A 356 17.53 8.59 -3.19
CA ILE A 356 16.81 8.26 -4.42
C ILE A 356 15.59 9.18 -4.54
N LEU A 357 14.64 9.12 -3.63
CA LEU A 357 13.37 9.83 -3.79
C LEU A 357 13.58 11.35 -3.78
N GLY A 358 14.15 11.90 -2.71
CA GLY A 358 14.44 13.32 -2.55
C GLY A 358 15.39 13.83 -3.63
N GLY A 359 16.51 13.13 -3.83
CA GLY A 359 17.51 13.54 -4.81
C GLY A 359 16.99 13.51 -6.25
N ASP A 360 16.29 12.46 -6.65
CA ASP A 360 15.75 12.36 -8.01
C ASP A 360 14.57 13.30 -8.26
N TYR A 361 13.79 13.62 -7.23
CA TYR A 361 12.82 14.71 -7.35
C TYR A 361 13.52 16.04 -7.65
N MET A 362 14.56 16.38 -6.89
CA MET A 362 15.31 17.62 -7.16
C MET A 362 16.00 17.59 -8.53
N ARG A 363 16.54 16.44 -8.95
CA ARG A 363 17.26 16.26 -10.22
C ARG A 363 16.34 16.27 -11.44
N TYR A 364 15.36 15.36 -11.48
CA TYR A 364 14.55 15.09 -12.68
C TYR A 364 13.25 15.89 -12.70
N PHE A 365 12.61 16.13 -11.55
CA PHE A 365 11.35 16.86 -11.50
C PHE A 365 11.60 18.36 -11.45
N VAL A 366 12.45 18.83 -10.54
CA VAL A 366 12.68 20.26 -10.28
C VAL A 366 13.72 20.86 -11.22
N ALA A 367 14.97 20.37 -11.22
CA ALA A 367 16.04 20.92 -12.05
C ALA A 367 15.92 20.53 -13.52
N GLN A 368 15.27 19.39 -13.80
CA GLN A 368 15.19 18.77 -15.13
C GLN A 368 16.57 18.57 -15.78
N ASP A 369 17.58 18.30 -14.95
CA ASP A 369 18.97 18.13 -15.36
C ASP A 369 19.51 16.82 -14.75
N PRO A 370 19.75 15.77 -15.56
CA PRO A 370 20.26 14.49 -15.07
C PRO A 370 21.67 14.56 -14.49
N SER A 371 22.42 15.63 -14.77
CA SER A 371 23.82 15.81 -14.36
C SER A 371 23.99 16.59 -13.06
N VAL A 372 22.94 17.24 -12.56
CA VAL A 372 23.03 18.09 -11.38
C VAL A 372 23.26 17.26 -10.11
N ASP A 373 24.05 17.82 -9.20
CA ASP A 373 24.06 17.39 -7.80
C ASP A 373 22.78 17.89 -7.12
N PRO A 374 21.85 17.00 -6.72
CA PRO A 374 20.58 17.40 -6.16
C PRO A 374 20.74 18.17 -4.85
N LEU A 375 21.82 17.99 -4.08
CA LEU A 375 22.06 18.74 -2.84
C LEU A 375 22.33 20.23 -3.09
N LEU A 376 22.77 20.59 -4.30
CA LEU A 376 23.06 21.96 -4.72
C LEU A 376 21.86 22.65 -5.37
N VAL A 377 20.76 21.93 -5.62
CA VAL A 377 19.54 22.52 -6.18
C VAL A 377 18.84 23.33 -5.09
N GLU A 378 18.82 24.65 -5.25
CA GLU A 378 18.13 25.58 -4.35
C GLU A 378 16.66 25.73 -4.74
N PRO A 379 15.69 25.19 -3.96
CA PRO A 379 14.29 25.14 -4.37
C PRO A 379 13.69 26.52 -4.68
N GLN A 380 14.11 27.57 -3.98
CA GLN A 380 13.57 28.93 -4.22
C GLN A 380 13.88 29.44 -5.63
N ALA A 381 14.96 28.96 -6.28
CA ALA A 381 15.29 29.33 -7.65
C ALA A 381 14.35 28.68 -8.70
N TYR A 382 13.56 27.68 -8.30
CA TYR A 382 12.68 26.90 -9.16
C TYR A 382 11.19 27.11 -8.85
N ALA A 383 10.81 28.25 -8.26
CA ALA A 383 9.43 28.50 -7.81
C ALA A 383 8.37 28.24 -8.89
N THR A 384 8.57 28.71 -10.13
CA THR A 384 7.63 28.46 -11.24
C THR A 384 7.49 26.96 -11.56
N ARG A 385 8.58 26.21 -11.51
CA ARG A 385 8.57 24.76 -11.75
C ARG A 385 7.90 24.01 -10.59
N LEU A 386 8.16 24.43 -9.35
CA LEU A 386 7.49 23.87 -8.17
C LEU A 386 5.99 24.17 -8.16
N ASP A 387 5.56 25.37 -8.59
CA ASP A 387 4.14 25.70 -8.76
C ASP A 387 3.49 24.80 -9.82
N TYR A 388 4.17 24.54 -10.93
CA TYR A 388 3.71 23.57 -11.93
C TYR A 388 3.57 22.15 -11.35
N LEU A 389 4.59 21.65 -10.65
CA LEU A 389 4.60 20.31 -10.07
C LEU A 389 3.52 20.15 -8.98
N ALA A 390 3.36 21.15 -8.11
CA ALA A 390 2.34 21.14 -7.08
C ALA A 390 0.92 21.08 -7.69
N ASN A 391 0.65 21.88 -8.72
CA ASN A 391 -0.63 21.81 -9.42
C ASN A 391 -0.84 20.46 -10.14
N LEU A 392 0.23 19.88 -10.67
CA LEU A 392 0.16 18.65 -11.44
C LEU A 392 -0.05 17.41 -10.55
N ILE A 393 0.76 17.25 -9.51
CA ILE A 393 0.95 15.99 -8.76
C ILE A 393 0.30 16.00 -7.38
N ASP A 394 0.25 17.16 -6.69
CA ASP A 394 -0.25 17.21 -5.32
C ASP A 394 -1.77 16.91 -5.28
N ALA A 395 -2.16 16.18 -4.25
CA ALA A 395 -3.52 15.74 -3.96
C ALA A 395 -4.04 16.41 -2.68
N VAL A 396 -3.89 17.74 -2.57
CA VAL A 396 -4.14 18.49 -1.33
C VAL A 396 -5.50 19.20 -1.28
N ASN A 397 -6.34 19.11 -2.32
CA ASN A 397 -7.65 19.78 -2.32
C ASN A 397 -8.61 19.08 -1.32
N PRO A 398 -9.03 19.73 -0.23
CA PRO A 398 -9.92 19.12 0.75
C PRO A 398 -11.39 19.09 0.31
N ASP A 399 -11.78 19.85 -0.72
CA ASP A 399 -13.17 19.88 -1.21
C ASP A 399 -13.47 18.64 -2.05
N LEU A 400 -14.18 17.70 -1.43
CA LEU A 400 -14.67 16.47 -2.04
C LEU A 400 -16.19 16.51 -2.29
N GLY A 401 -16.78 17.70 -2.47
CA GLY A 401 -18.22 17.88 -2.68
C GLY A 401 -18.76 17.05 -3.85
N GLY A 402 -18.03 16.98 -4.97
CA GLY A 402 -18.39 16.17 -6.13
C GLY A 402 -18.41 14.66 -5.83
N PHE A 403 -17.43 14.17 -5.08
CA PHE A 403 -17.36 12.76 -4.67
C PHE A 403 -18.48 12.41 -3.69
N ARG A 404 -18.72 13.27 -2.69
CA ARG A 404 -19.81 13.13 -1.73
C ARG A 404 -21.18 13.15 -2.41
N ALA A 405 -21.41 14.03 -3.38
CA ALA A 405 -22.68 14.15 -4.10
C ALA A 405 -23.07 12.88 -4.87
N ARG A 406 -22.08 12.05 -5.21
CA ARG A 406 -22.27 10.73 -5.84
C ARG A 406 -22.28 9.57 -4.85
N ASN A 407 -22.42 9.88 -3.55
CA ASN A 407 -22.40 8.93 -2.45
C ASN A 407 -21.06 8.15 -2.30
N GLY A 408 -19.97 8.68 -2.88
CA GLY A 408 -18.63 8.10 -2.74
C GLY A 408 -18.18 8.05 -1.28
N LYS A 409 -17.40 7.02 -0.91
CA LYS A 409 -16.87 6.83 0.46
C LYS A 409 -15.34 6.83 0.46
N LEU A 410 -14.75 7.52 1.43
CA LEU A 410 -13.31 7.62 1.62
C LEU A 410 -12.91 7.01 2.96
N MET A 411 -11.94 6.10 2.93
CA MET A 411 -11.18 5.71 4.10
C MET A 411 -9.76 6.24 4.00
N LEU A 412 -9.36 7.05 4.97
CA LEU A 412 -7.97 7.40 5.21
C LEU A 412 -7.39 6.40 6.21
N PHE A 413 -6.15 6.00 6.01
CA PHE A 413 -5.44 5.11 6.92
C PHE A 413 -3.97 5.51 7.02
N HIS A 414 -3.37 5.46 8.21
CA HIS A 414 -1.94 5.74 8.39
C HIS A 414 -1.37 4.99 9.60
N GLY A 415 -0.15 4.47 9.47
CA GLY A 415 0.59 3.87 10.59
C GLY A 415 1.23 4.94 11.48
N THR A 416 1.34 4.71 12.79
CA THR A 416 1.98 5.71 13.66
C THR A 416 3.48 5.74 13.52
N THR A 417 4.17 4.68 13.07
CA THR A 417 5.63 4.63 12.92
C THR A 417 6.09 4.76 11.47
N ASP A 418 5.24 5.34 10.62
CA ASP A 418 5.60 5.64 9.23
C ASP A 418 6.78 6.61 9.19
N TRP A 419 7.92 6.10 8.71
CA TRP A 419 9.19 6.82 8.63
C TRP A 419 9.38 7.53 7.28
N LEU A 420 8.53 7.24 6.30
CA LEU A 420 8.61 7.81 4.96
C LEU A 420 7.66 9.00 4.83
N ILE A 421 6.44 8.86 5.33
CA ILE A 421 5.39 9.86 5.24
C ILE A 421 4.87 10.14 6.63
N THR A 422 4.93 11.39 7.08
CA THR A 422 4.44 11.72 8.42
C THR A 422 2.93 11.51 8.52
N LEU A 423 2.50 10.84 9.58
CA LEU A 423 1.10 10.76 10.02
C LEU A 423 0.43 12.15 10.04
N ASN A 424 1.16 13.19 10.45
CA ASN A 424 0.63 14.54 10.57
C ASN A 424 0.17 15.11 9.22
N ASN A 425 0.70 14.65 8.09
CA ASN A 425 0.25 15.09 6.77
C ASN A 425 -1.15 14.55 6.44
N THR A 426 -1.45 13.29 6.77
CA THR A 426 -2.81 12.75 6.60
C THR A 426 -3.79 13.37 7.60
N THR A 427 -3.36 13.60 8.84
CA THR A 427 -4.17 14.28 9.85
C THR A 427 -4.50 15.72 9.45
N ASP A 428 -3.53 16.47 8.91
CA ASP A 428 -3.76 17.83 8.40
C ASP A 428 -4.77 17.84 7.23
N TYR A 429 -4.61 16.94 6.26
CA TYR A 429 -5.56 16.79 5.16
C TYR A 429 -6.97 16.44 5.66
N TYR A 430 -7.09 15.48 6.59
CA TYR A 430 -8.36 15.10 7.20
C TYR A 430 -9.05 16.29 7.89
N ASN A 431 -8.31 17.06 8.69
CA ASN A 431 -8.86 18.22 9.39
C ASN A 431 -9.35 19.29 8.41
N LYS A 432 -8.59 19.58 7.35
CA LYS A 432 -9.01 20.50 6.27
C LYS A 432 -10.25 20.00 5.54
N LEU A 433 -10.32 18.70 5.25
CA LEU A 433 -11.50 18.06 4.65
C LEU A 433 -12.72 18.19 5.55
N VAL A 434 -12.59 17.94 6.85
CA VAL A 434 -13.71 18.08 7.81
C VAL A 434 -14.25 19.51 7.80
N VAL A 435 -13.37 20.51 7.79
CA VAL A 435 -13.77 21.92 7.67
C VAL A 435 -14.47 22.17 6.34
N SER A 436 -13.90 21.74 5.22
CA SER A 436 -14.45 21.92 3.88
C SER A 436 -15.81 21.24 3.69
N ALA A 437 -16.04 20.08 4.33
CA ALA A 437 -17.31 19.36 4.29
C ALA A 437 -18.45 20.07 5.06
N GLY A 438 -18.13 21.09 5.87
CA GLY A 438 -19.08 21.78 6.76
C GLY A 438 -19.10 21.24 8.19
N GLY A 439 -18.04 20.56 8.63
CA GLY A 439 -17.87 20.04 9.99
C GLY A 439 -17.97 18.51 10.10
N GLN A 440 -17.69 18.00 11.30
CA GLN A 440 -17.52 16.57 11.57
C GLN A 440 -18.75 15.74 11.16
N SER A 441 -19.96 16.20 11.50
CA SER A 441 -21.20 15.47 11.16
C SER A 441 -21.38 15.28 9.65
N ALA A 442 -20.98 16.26 8.84
CA ALA A 442 -21.04 16.17 7.38
C ALA A 442 -19.94 15.26 6.83
N ALA A 443 -18.71 15.37 7.34
CA ALA A 443 -17.60 14.49 6.98
C ALA A 443 -17.92 13.02 7.29
N ASP A 444 -18.51 12.73 8.45
CA ASP A 444 -18.89 11.38 8.91
C ASP A 444 -19.84 10.64 7.97
N GLN A 445 -20.52 11.33 7.05
CA GLN A 445 -21.40 10.72 6.06
C GLN A 445 -20.64 9.99 4.95
N PHE A 446 -19.37 10.33 4.75
CA PHE A 446 -18.60 9.84 3.62
C PHE A 446 -17.11 9.62 3.88
N VAL A 447 -16.55 10.06 5.01
CA VAL A 447 -15.14 9.88 5.36
C VAL A 447 -14.95 9.24 6.73
N GLU A 448 -14.10 8.21 6.77
CA GLU A 448 -13.54 7.69 8.02
C GLU A 448 -12.01 7.69 7.94
N TYR A 449 -11.37 8.05 9.06
CA TYR A 449 -9.91 8.08 9.18
C TYR A 449 -9.49 7.13 10.30
N TYR A 450 -8.48 6.33 10.02
CA TYR A 450 -7.94 5.31 10.92
C TYR A 450 -6.43 5.50 11.08
N VAL A 451 -5.98 5.42 12.34
CA VAL A 451 -4.57 5.45 12.68
C VAL A 451 -4.23 4.15 13.36
N LEU A 452 -3.17 3.47 12.90
CA LEU A 452 -2.79 2.16 13.42
C LEU A 452 -1.44 2.24 14.17
N PRO A 453 -1.47 2.11 15.50
CA PRO A 453 -0.26 2.15 16.33
C PRO A 453 0.81 1.13 15.94
N GLY A 454 2.07 1.55 16.05
CA GLY A 454 3.26 0.70 15.93
C GLY A 454 3.54 0.18 14.53
N ASN A 455 2.90 0.75 13.51
CA ASN A 455 3.04 0.32 12.14
C ASN A 455 3.78 1.34 11.27
N ASP A 456 4.73 0.81 10.51
CA ASP A 456 5.56 1.53 9.57
C ASP A 456 4.76 1.87 8.29
N HIS A 457 5.48 2.37 7.29
CA HIS A 457 4.92 2.76 6.02
C HIS A 457 4.02 1.69 5.40
N CYS A 458 2.78 2.07 5.10
CA CYS A 458 1.68 1.25 4.54
C CYS A 458 1.02 0.20 5.45
N ALA A 459 1.63 -0.23 6.55
CA ALA A 459 1.12 -1.29 7.42
C ALA A 459 0.61 -2.52 6.62
N ALA A 460 1.44 -3.01 5.69
CA ALA A 460 1.08 -4.07 4.74
C ALA A 460 2.27 -4.91 4.24
N THR A 461 3.40 -4.89 4.97
CA THR A 461 4.58 -5.70 4.65
C THR A 461 4.94 -6.59 5.85
N PRO A 462 5.44 -7.81 5.65
CA PRO A 462 6.03 -8.58 6.74
C PRO A 462 7.13 -7.76 7.42
N ASN A 463 6.99 -7.52 8.73
CA ASN A 463 7.83 -6.62 9.55
C ASN A 463 7.52 -5.12 9.39
N GLY A 464 6.27 -4.75 9.08
CA GLY A 464 5.82 -3.37 8.96
C GLY A 464 5.72 -2.62 10.29
N GLY A 465 6.73 -2.72 11.16
CA GLY A 465 6.76 -2.16 12.52
C GLY A 465 6.58 -3.20 13.62
N ARG A 466 6.28 -2.75 14.85
CA ARG A 466 6.07 -3.58 16.06
C ARG A 466 4.62 -3.95 16.31
N GLY A 467 3.70 -3.18 15.73
CA GLY A 467 2.25 -3.38 15.81
C GLY A 467 1.72 -4.47 14.88
N PRO A 468 0.39 -4.63 14.84
CA PRO A 468 -0.28 -5.51 13.88
C PRO A 468 -0.31 -4.86 12.49
N ASP A 469 0.35 -5.49 11.52
CA ASP A 469 0.67 -4.95 10.17
C ASP A 469 -0.21 -5.52 9.05
N MET A 470 -1.34 -6.16 9.38
CA MET A 470 -2.33 -6.64 8.42
C MET A 470 -3.73 -6.21 8.81
N VAL A 471 -4.42 -5.50 7.91
CA VAL A 471 -5.80 -5.05 8.14
C VAL A 471 -6.60 -5.01 6.83
N ASP A 472 -7.78 -5.65 6.84
CA ASP A 472 -8.76 -5.62 5.75
C ASP A 472 -9.58 -4.34 5.81
N LEU A 473 -9.37 -3.45 4.83
CA LEU A 473 -10.18 -2.24 4.62
C LEU A 473 -11.09 -2.37 3.39
N VAL A 474 -10.75 -3.25 2.44
CA VAL A 474 -11.50 -3.46 1.21
C VAL A 474 -12.89 -4.03 1.49
N ASN A 475 -13.01 -5.11 2.28
CA ASN A 475 -14.33 -5.67 2.54
C ASN A 475 -15.23 -4.70 3.34
N PRO A 476 -14.77 -4.04 4.42
CA PRO A 476 -15.54 -2.98 5.07
C PRO A 476 -15.95 -1.84 4.14
N MET A 477 -15.12 -1.45 3.17
CA MET A 477 -15.48 -0.44 2.17
C MET A 477 -16.68 -0.89 1.32
N PHE A 478 -16.64 -2.12 0.81
CA PHE A 478 -17.76 -2.67 0.06
C PHE A 478 -19.04 -2.76 0.90
N GLU A 479 -18.96 -3.19 2.15
CA GLU A 479 -20.12 -3.22 3.05
C GLU A 479 -20.68 -1.80 3.30
N TRP A 480 -19.82 -0.77 3.31
CA TRP A 480 -20.27 0.61 3.46
C TRP A 480 -20.99 1.14 2.23
N ILE A 481 -20.41 0.96 1.04
CA ILE A 481 -20.97 1.49 -0.22
C ILE A 481 -22.20 0.70 -0.69
N GLU A 482 -22.29 -0.60 -0.39
CA GLU A 482 -23.41 -1.45 -0.81
C GLU A 482 -24.56 -1.48 0.21
N LYS A 483 -24.24 -1.46 1.51
CA LYS A 483 -25.23 -1.73 2.57
C LYS A 483 -25.35 -0.59 3.59
N GLY A 484 -24.60 0.50 3.42
CA GLY A 484 -24.60 1.63 4.35
C GLY A 484 -23.97 1.31 5.72
N VAL A 485 -23.29 0.17 5.86
CA VAL A 485 -22.67 -0.24 7.12
C VAL A 485 -21.33 0.47 7.25
N LYS A 486 -21.28 1.48 8.11
CA LYS A 486 -20.03 2.19 8.41
C LYS A 486 -18.97 1.24 8.98
N PRO A 487 -17.71 1.30 8.54
CA PRO A 487 -16.64 0.47 9.09
C PRO A 487 -16.50 0.65 10.60
N SER A 488 -16.63 1.88 11.11
CA SER A 488 -16.56 2.18 12.55
C SER A 488 -17.72 1.62 13.39
N SER A 489 -18.80 1.14 12.76
CA SER A 489 -19.92 0.49 13.45
C SER A 489 -19.65 -0.98 13.79
N ARG A 490 -18.53 -1.52 13.32
CA ARG A 490 -18.11 -2.91 13.56
C ARG A 490 -16.69 -2.94 14.10
N LYS A 491 -16.34 -4.04 14.77
CA LYS A 491 -14.97 -4.30 15.19
C LYS A 491 -14.17 -4.74 13.96
N ILE A 492 -13.23 -3.90 13.53
CA ILE A 492 -12.17 -4.27 12.59
C ILE A 492 -10.93 -4.58 13.44
N VAL A 493 -10.30 -5.72 13.18
CA VAL A 493 -9.10 -6.16 13.90
C VAL A 493 -7.93 -6.14 12.94
N ALA A 494 -6.85 -5.47 13.34
CA ALA A 494 -5.56 -5.61 12.71
C ALA A 494 -4.82 -6.78 13.37
N THR A 495 -4.13 -7.60 12.59
CA THR A 495 -3.34 -8.75 13.06
C THR A 495 -1.90 -8.63 12.59
N ARG A 496 -0.98 -9.33 13.25
CA ARG A 496 0.42 -9.39 12.81
C ARG A 496 0.66 -10.47 11.74
N SER A 497 1.33 -10.10 10.66
CA SER A 497 1.59 -10.89 9.44
C SER A 497 2.49 -12.10 9.67
N VAL A 498 3.48 -11.98 10.55
CA VAL A 498 4.47 -13.04 10.80
C VAL A 498 3.89 -14.25 11.55
N ASP A 499 2.71 -14.11 12.17
CA ASP A 499 1.99 -15.22 12.77
C ASP A 499 0.46 -15.06 12.61
N PRO A 500 -0.09 -15.30 11.41
CA PRO A 500 -1.51 -15.10 11.13
C PRO A 500 -2.39 -15.92 12.08
N GLY A 501 -3.19 -15.24 12.90
CA GLY A 501 -4.11 -15.86 13.87
C GLY A 501 -3.48 -16.32 15.19
N LYS A 502 -2.18 -16.07 15.41
CA LYS A 502 -1.48 -16.31 16.69
C LYS A 502 -0.56 -15.16 17.13
N GLY A 503 -0.38 -14.16 16.27
CA GLY A 503 0.36 -12.93 16.57
C GLY A 503 -0.50 -11.86 17.24
N MET A 504 0.12 -10.72 17.52
CA MET A 504 -0.51 -9.56 18.14
C MET A 504 -1.73 -9.07 17.34
N GLU A 505 -2.80 -8.73 18.05
CA GLU A 505 -4.00 -8.11 17.52
C GLU A 505 -4.32 -6.79 18.21
N ARG A 506 -4.84 -5.81 17.46
CA ARG A 506 -5.42 -4.57 18.01
C ARG A 506 -6.73 -4.24 17.29
N PRO A 507 -7.75 -3.71 17.99
CA PRO A 507 -8.89 -3.12 17.32
C PRO A 507 -8.45 -1.87 16.53
N LEU A 508 -8.92 -1.75 15.30
CA LEU A 508 -8.71 -0.55 14.50
C LEU A 508 -9.66 0.55 14.99
N CYS A 509 -9.10 1.62 15.56
CA CYS A 509 -9.87 2.72 16.12
C CYS A 509 -10.01 3.87 15.12
N ARG A 510 -11.23 4.39 14.99
CA ARG A 510 -11.51 5.58 14.19
C ARG A 510 -10.89 6.80 14.88
N TYR A 511 -10.00 7.49 14.18
CA TYR A 511 -9.36 8.74 14.62
C TYR A 511 -10.42 9.76 15.09
N PRO A 512 -10.19 10.50 16.20
CA PRO A 512 -8.95 10.58 16.97
C PRO A 512 -8.77 9.47 18.02
N ARG A 513 -9.68 8.48 18.10
CA ARG A 513 -9.59 7.42 19.11
C ARG A 513 -8.42 6.47 18.85
N TYR A 514 -7.85 5.92 19.91
CA TYR A 514 -6.77 4.95 19.87
C TYR A 514 -7.13 3.70 20.72
N PRO A 515 -6.49 2.53 20.47
CA PRO A 515 -6.73 1.32 21.25
C PRO A 515 -6.03 1.40 22.61
N ALA A 516 -6.74 1.77 23.67
CA ALA A 516 -6.20 1.76 25.03
C ALA A 516 -6.33 0.38 25.66
N TYR A 517 -5.28 -0.08 26.35
CA TYR A 517 -5.30 -1.33 27.10
C TYR A 517 -6.25 -1.21 28.31
N ASN A 518 -7.06 -2.23 28.54
CA ASN A 518 -8.06 -2.24 29.61
C ASN A 518 -7.46 -2.43 31.03
N GLY A 519 -6.12 -2.54 31.14
CA GLY A 519 -5.41 -2.83 32.39
C GLY A 519 -5.43 -4.31 32.80
N SER A 520 -6.11 -5.16 32.03
CA SER A 520 -6.19 -6.61 32.26
C SER A 520 -6.46 -7.37 30.95
N GLY A 521 -6.16 -8.67 30.94
CA GLY A 521 -6.27 -9.52 29.75
C GLY A 521 -4.91 -9.82 29.10
N ASP A 522 -4.93 -10.54 27.98
CA ASP A 522 -3.73 -10.78 27.18
C ASP A 522 -3.40 -9.50 26.38
N PRO A 523 -2.23 -8.87 26.55
CA PRO A 523 -1.84 -7.69 25.79
C PRO A 523 -1.65 -7.96 24.29
N ASN A 524 -1.69 -9.21 23.82
CA ASN A 524 -1.70 -9.54 22.40
C ASN A 524 -3.11 -9.72 21.83
N ALA A 525 -4.16 -9.77 22.65
CA ALA A 525 -5.52 -10.02 22.19
C ALA A 525 -6.29 -8.70 21.98
N ALA A 526 -6.96 -8.55 20.84
CA ALA A 526 -7.76 -7.36 20.54
C ALA A 526 -8.97 -7.19 21.48
N SER A 527 -9.34 -8.19 22.28
CA SER A 527 -10.38 -8.10 23.32
C SER A 527 -9.94 -7.35 24.57
N SER A 528 -8.62 -7.21 24.79
CA SER A 528 -8.05 -6.52 25.94
C SER A 528 -7.91 -5.00 25.74
N PHE A 529 -8.44 -4.47 24.64
CA PHE A 529 -8.33 -3.05 24.26
C PHE A 529 -9.70 -2.44 23.98
N THR A 530 -9.84 -1.16 24.32
CA THR A 530 -11.04 -0.35 24.00
C THR A 530 -10.62 0.90 23.25
N CYS A 531 -11.37 1.26 22.20
CA CYS A 531 -11.14 2.53 21.50
C CYS A 531 -11.60 3.70 22.37
N VAL A 532 -10.67 4.49 22.86
CA VAL A 532 -10.93 5.67 23.71
C VAL A 532 -10.45 6.94 23.01
N SER A 533 -11.05 8.09 23.36
CA SER A 533 -10.55 9.38 22.90
C SER A 533 -9.29 9.76 23.66
N PRO A 534 -8.34 10.48 23.04
CA PRO A 534 -7.28 11.15 23.78
C PRO A 534 -7.89 12.20 24.72
N ASP A 535 -7.30 12.35 25.91
CA ASP A 535 -7.71 13.30 26.95
C ASP A 535 -7.62 14.78 26.52
#